data_AF-T1KBZ8-F1
#
_entry.id   AF-T1KBZ8-F1
#
_cell.length_a   1.000
_cell.length_b   1.000
_cell.length_c   1.000
_cell.angle_alpha   90.00
_cell.angle_beta   90.00
_cell.angle_gamma   90.00
#
_symmetry.space_group_name_H-M   'P 1'
#
loop_
_entity.id
_entity.type
_entity.pdbx_description
1 polymer ?
#
loop_
_entity_poly.entity_id
_entity_poly.type
_entity_poly.pdbx_seq_one_letter_code
_entity_poly.pdbx_strand_id
1 'polypeptide(L)'
;MALAHRALTVHPLTVRNIETVASVLVNFTNKLAVHSEMHVHIIGHSLRAHVASYAANLMPDNSMIHRITALDPAGPGFESILYQLKPSLANYVEVLHTDYAEIEYVGFGLKNLTGNIDFFPNGGFQQPRCEKKKALYRLFKKGFVDGNFQIKMTAANSITVTGLISRVTTKLMLFKPDQLTDDCQFIGYACGSHQEFLRGLCTDCGEDGSKCAIYSGFGESQQIQEEVQNRPKQEYYFQTKQDPPYCFHHYGIRFTAENVERLRFFSYKLVIYGSKDSISYNSKL
;
A
#
# COMPACT_ATOMS: atom_id res chain seq x y z
N MET A 1 7.80 -12.07 -31.04
CA MET A 1 7.18 -11.14 -30.08
C MET A 1 5.84 -11.63 -29.51
N ALA A 2 5.54 -12.95 -29.47
CA ALA A 2 4.24 -13.46 -29.00
C ALA A 2 4.32 -14.59 -27.94
N LEU A 3 5.51 -14.94 -27.46
CA LEU A 3 5.73 -16.05 -26.51
C LEU A 3 5.99 -15.60 -25.06
N ALA A 4 6.20 -14.31 -24.82
CA ALA A 4 6.52 -13.78 -23.48
C ALA A 4 5.28 -13.36 -22.66
N HIS A 5 4.11 -13.19 -23.29
CA HIS A 5 2.87 -12.78 -22.59
C HIS A 5 2.09 -13.94 -21.94
N ARG A 6 2.61 -15.18 -21.96
CA ARG A 6 2.09 -16.30 -21.15
C ARG A 6 2.76 -16.40 -19.78
N ALA A 7 3.49 -15.37 -19.37
CA ALA A 7 4.31 -15.36 -18.16
C ALA A 7 3.42 -15.32 -16.90
N LEU A 8 3.58 -16.34 -16.04
CA LEU A 8 2.97 -16.53 -14.73
C LEU A 8 1.44 -16.58 -14.72
N THR A 9 0.87 -17.78 -14.78
CA THR A 9 -0.46 -18.02 -14.21
C THR A 9 -0.28 -18.49 -12.76
N VAL A 10 -1.10 -17.98 -11.83
CA VAL A 10 -1.09 -18.48 -10.46
C VAL A 10 -1.42 -19.97 -10.45
N HIS A 11 -0.66 -20.72 -9.67
CA HIS A 11 -0.85 -22.16 -9.54
C HIS A 11 -2.28 -22.48 -9.10
N PRO A 12 -3.00 -23.42 -9.76
CA PRO A 12 -4.40 -23.71 -9.45
C PRO A 12 -4.67 -24.05 -7.97
N LEU A 13 -3.73 -24.74 -7.31
CA LEU A 13 -3.83 -25.01 -5.86
C LEU A 13 -3.87 -23.73 -5.02
N THR A 14 -3.14 -22.68 -5.42
CA THR A 14 -3.14 -21.40 -4.71
C THR A 14 -4.51 -20.72 -4.84
N VAL A 15 -5.10 -20.73 -6.04
CA VAL A 15 -6.46 -20.21 -6.25
C VAL A 15 -7.48 -20.98 -5.41
N ARG A 16 -7.42 -22.32 -5.45
CA ARG A 16 -8.31 -23.18 -4.65
C ARG A 16 -8.17 -22.94 -3.15
N ASN A 17 -6.96 -22.68 -2.67
CA ASN A 17 -6.73 -22.35 -1.25
C ASN A 17 -7.32 -20.99 -0.89
N ILE A 18 -7.21 -19.97 -1.75
CA ILE A 18 -7.85 -18.67 -1.55
C ILE A 18 -9.36 -18.83 -1.43
N GLU A 19 -9.98 -19.57 -2.36
CA GLU A 19 -11.42 -19.86 -2.36
C GLU A 19 -11.86 -20.57 -1.08
N THR A 20 -11.08 -21.56 -0.64
CA THR A 20 -11.38 -22.32 0.58
C THR A 20 -11.34 -21.42 1.82
N VAL A 21 -10.29 -20.61 1.97
CA VAL A 21 -10.15 -19.70 3.12
C VAL A 21 -11.24 -18.62 3.10
N ALA A 22 -11.54 -18.06 1.92
CA ALA A 22 -12.63 -17.11 1.75
C ALA A 22 -13.98 -17.71 2.15
N SER A 23 -14.26 -18.94 1.73
CA SER A 23 -15.49 -19.64 2.10
C SER A 23 -15.62 -19.87 3.61
N VAL A 24 -14.51 -20.21 4.28
CA VAL A 24 -14.48 -20.35 5.75
C VAL A 24 -14.75 -19.01 6.43
N LEU A 25 -14.14 -17.92 5.93
CA LEU A 25 -14.36 -16.57 6.46
C LEU A 25 -15.83 -16.16 6.33
N VAL A 26 -16.44 -16.39 5.16
CA VAL A 26 -17.86 -16.07 4.90
C VAL A 26 -18.79 -16.88 5.79
N ASN A 27 -18.53 -18.18 5.97
CA ASN A 27 -19.34 -19.00 6.86
C ASN A 27 -19.24 -18.52 8.32
N PHE A 28 -18.04 -18.12 8.75
CA PHE A 28 -17.83 -17.55 10.08
C PHE A 28 -18.58 -16.23 10.27
N THR A 29 -18.47 -15.28 9.34
CA THR A 29 -19.16 -13.98 9.42
C THR A 29 -20.68 -14.15 9.37
N ASN A 30 -21.19 -15.05 8.52
CA ASN A 30 -22.63 -15.30 8.43
C ASN A 30 -23.19 -15.87 9.75
N LYS A 31 -22.44 -16.74 10.43
CA LYS A 31 -22.83 -17.25 11.76
C LYS A 31 -22.89 -16.15 12.82
N LEU A 32 -22.00 -15.17 12.76
CA LEU A 32 -22.00 -14.04 13.69
C LEU A 32 -23.13 -13.04 13.38
N ALA A 33 -23.38 -12.78 12.10
CA ALA A 33 -24.40 -11.82 11.65
C ALA A 33 -25.84 -12.20 12.04
N VAL A 34 -26.11 -13.49 12.33
CA VAL A 34 -27.41 -13.94 12.86
C VAL A 34 -27.72 -13.34 14.23
N HIS A 35 -26.71 -12.89 14.98
CA HIS A 35 -26.85 -12.43 16.36
C HIS A 35 -26.77 -10.91 16.53
N SER A 36 -26.32 -10.16 15.53
CA SER A 36 -26.20 -8.69 15.58
C SER A 36 -25.94 -8.09 14.19
N GLU A 37 -26.37 -6.85 13.96
CA GLU A 37 -25.85 -6.05 12.85
C GLU A 37 -24.33 -5.89 13.00
N MET A 38 -23.57 -6.20 11.95
CA MET A 38 -22.11 -6.24 11.99
C MET A 38 -21.49 -5.44 10.85
N HIS A 39 -20.51 -4.61 11.21
CA HIS A 39 -19.61 -3.98 10.26
C HIS A 39 -18.29 -4.74 10.22
N VAL A 40 -18.02 -5.39 9.09
CA VAL A 40 -16.81 -6.19 8.89
C VAL A 40 -15.75 -5.36 8.19
N HIS A 41 -14.57 -5.29 8.80
CA HIS A 41 -13.34 -4.79 8.19
C HIS A 41 -12.40 -5.95 7.92
N ILE A 42 -12.11 -6.22 6.65
CA ILE A 42 -11.17 -7.28 6.26
C ILE A 42 -9.82 -6.65 5.91
N ILE A 43 -8.77 -7.09 6.59
CA ILE A 43 -7.39 -6.68 6.31
C ILE A 43 -6.63 -7.86 5.69
N GLY A 44 -6.14 -7.67 4.46
CA GLY A 44 -5.48 -8.73 3.70
C GLY A 44 -4.09 -8.31 3.22
N HIS A 45 -3.05 -9.02 3.65
CA HIS A 45 -1.67 -8.81 3.17
C HIS A 45 -1.29 -9.77 2.03
N SER A 46 -0.64 -9.26 0.98
CA SER A 46 -0.09 -10.07 -0.11
C SER A 46 -1.18 -10.96 -0.72
N LEU A 47 -1.01 -12.28 -0.71
CA LEU A 47 -2.01 -13.23 -1.16
C LEU A 47 -3.36 -13.10 -0.44
N ARG A 48 -3.35 -12.69 0.84
CA ARG A 48 -4.57 -12.56 1.65
C ARG A 48 -5.42 -11.35 1.27
N ALA A 49 -4.88 -10.38 0.53
CA ALA A 49 -5.70 -9.34 -0.09
C ALA A 49 -6.73 -9.95 -1.06
N HIS A 50 -6.31 -10.99 -1.80
CA HIS A 50 -7.20 -11.72 -2.71
C HIS A 50 -8.19 -12.60 -1.95
N VAL A 51 -7.84 -13.13 -0.78
CA VAL A 51 -8.82 -13.80 0.11
C VAL A 51 -9.91 -12.82 0.53
N ALA A 52 -9.58 -11.58 0.86
CA ALA A 52 -10.58 -10.55 1.18
C ALA A 52 -11.50 -10.27 -0.01
N SER A 53 -10.93 -10.17 -1.22
CA SER A 53 -11.70 -10.00 -2.46
C SER A 53 -12.67 -11.16 -2.71
N TYR A 54 -12.17 -12.41 -2.60
CA TYR A 54 -13.00 -13.60 -2.78
C TYR A 54 -14.10 -13.68 -1.72
N ALA A 55 -13.78 -13.39 -0.45
CA ALA A 55 -14.77 -13.39 0.62
C ALA A 55 -15.88 -12.37 0.36
N ALA A 56 -15.54 -11.17 -0.10
CA ALA A 56 -16.53 -10.17 -0.47
C ALA A 56 -17.44 -10.63 -1.60
N ASN A 57 -16.89 -11.17 -2.69
CA ASN A 57 -17.72 -11.66 -3.81
C ASN A 57 -18.62 -12.85 -3.44
N LEU A 58 -18.30 -13.59 -2.38
CA LEU A 58 -19.10 -14.70 -1.88
C LEU A 58 -20.21 -14.27 -0.89
N MET A 59 -20.21 -13.02 -0.42
CA MET A 59 -21.28 -12.50 0.44
C MET A 59 -22.39 -11.88 -0.43
N PRO A 60 -23.62 -12.40 -0.37
CA PRO A 60 -24.75 -11.76 -1.03
C PRO A 60 -24.96 -10.38 -0.39
N ASP A 61 -25.07 -9.35 -1.23
CA ASP A 61 -25.33 -7.94 -0.92
C ASP A 61 -24.16 -7.06 -0.45
N ASN A 62 -22.94 -7.61 -0.20
CA ASN A 62 -21.75 -6.87 0.29
C ASN A 62 -21.96 -5.94 1.51
N SER A 63 -23.18 -5.84 2.04
CA SER A 63 -23.64 -4.81 2.96
C SER A 63 -23.00 -4.91 4.33
N MET A 64 -22.51 -6.10 4.69
CA MET A 64 -21.77 -6.33 5.92
C MET A 64 -20.30 -5.91 5.83
N ILE A 65 -19.70 -5.89 4.63
CA ILE A 65 -18.29 -5.54 4.47
C ILE A 65 -18.19 -4.03 4.28
N HIS A 66 -18.00 -3.33 5.38
CA HIS A 66 -17.82 -1.88 5.34
C HIS A 66 -16.45 -1.48 4.83
N ARG A 67 -15.42 -2.30 5.07
CA ARG A 67 -14.06 -1.93 4.72
C ARG A 67 -13.19 -3.10 4.30
N ILE A 68 -12.37 -2.87 3.29
CA ILE A 68 -11.23 -3.71 2.97
C ILE A 68 -9.96 -2.86 3.00
N THR A 69 -8.96 -3.31 3.75
CA THR A 69 -7.60 -2.74 3.68
C THR A 69 -6.70 -3.79 3.05
N ALA A 70 -6.29 -3.55 1.80
CA ALA A 70 -5.45 -4.47 1.05
C ALA A 70 -4.00 -3.99 1.10
N LEU A 71 -3.14 -4.83 1.67
CA LEU A 71 -1.79 -4.46 2.01
C LEU A 71 -0.84 -5.17 1.06
N ASP A 72 -0.30 -4.41 0.12
CA ASP A 72 0.61 -4.85 -0.93
C ASP A 72 0.07 -6.11 -1.64
N PRO A 73 -1.11 -6.04 -2.29
CA PRO A 73 -1.77 -7.21 -2.87
C PRO A 73 -0.82 -7.94 -3.83
N ALA A 74 -0.82 -9.28 -3.83
CA ALA A 74 0.08 -10.02 -4.71
C ALA A 74 -0.20 -9.69 -6.19
N GLY A 75 0.86 -9.37 -6.95
CA GLY A 75 0.79 -8.98 -8.36
C GLY A 75 1.06 -10.14 -9.31
N PRO A 76 2.33 -10.58 -9.48
CA PRO A 76 2.72 -11.54 -10.50
C PRO A 76 1.87 -12.82 -10.53
N GLY A 77 1.10 -12.99 -11.60
CA GLY A 77 0.18 -14.08 -11.89
C GLY A 77 -1.22 -13.95 -11.29
N PHE A 78 -1.46 -12.93 -10.46
CA PHE A 78 -2.75 -12.62 -9.86
C PHE A 78 -3.52 -11.55 -10.64
N GLU A 79 -2.97 -11.00 -11.72
CA GLU A 79 -3.59 -9.94 -12.53
C GLU A 79 -4.87 -10.43 -13.24
N SER A 80 -5.06 -11.75 -13.37
CA SER A 80 -6.19 -12.37 -14.08
C SER A 80 -7.00 -13.33 -13.21
N ILE A 81 -6.94 -13.20 -11.87
CA ILE A 81 -7.84 -13.98 -11.00
C ILE A 81 -9.30 -13.58 -11.23
N LEU A 82 -10.22 -14.53 -10.98
CA LEU A 82 -11.65 -14.33 -11.22
C LEU A 82 -12.23 -13.18 -10.39
N TYR A 83 -11.95 -13.19 -9.09
CA TYR A 83 -12.42 -12.17 -8.15
C TYR A 83 -11.29 -11.19 -7.82
N GLN A 84 -11.06 -10.26 -8.75
CA GLN A 84 -10.10 -9.18 -8.56
C GLN A 84 -10.55 -8.21 -7.48
N LEU A 85 -9.58 -7.73 -6.70
CA LEU A 85 -9.79 -6.63 -5.77
C LEU A 85 -10.27 -5.38 -6.54
N LYS A 86 -11.38 -4.79 -6.11
CA LYS A 86 -11.96 -3.60 -6.73
C LYS A 86 -12.72 -2.77 -5.69
N PRO A 87 -12.96 -1.47 -5.94
CA PRO A 87 -13.62 -0.59 -4.98
C PRO A 87 -15.02 -1.05 -4.57
N SER A 88 -15.76 -1.71 -5.47
CA SER A 88 -17.15 -2.12 -5.23
C SER A 88 -17.32 -3.34 -4.31
N LEU A 89 -16.24 -3.87 -3.74
CA LEU A 89 -16.29 -5.03 -2.84
C LEU A 89 -16.60 -4.68 -1.39
N ALA A 90 -16.56 -3.39 -1.05
CA ALA A 90 -16.91 -2.87 0.27
C ALA A 90 -17.38 -1.43 0.13
N ASN A 91 -17.91 -0.85 1.21
CA ASN A 91 -18.24 0.59 1.21
C ASN A 91 -16.96 1.45 1.00
N TYR A 92 -15.83 0.95 1.50
CA TYR A 92 -14.51 1.56 1.32
C TYR A 92 -13.41 0.51 1.18
N VAL A 93 -12.61 0.62 0.12
CA VAL A 93 -11.41 -0.18 -0.12
C VAL A 93 -10.20 0.74 -0.18
N GLU A 94 -9.26 0.56 0.73
CA GLU A 94 -7.95 1.22 0.63
C GLU A 94 -6.87 0.20 0.32
N VAL A 95 -5.89 0.60 -0.47
CA VAL A 95 -4.78 -0.26 -0.89
C VAL A 95 -3.46 0.43 -0.58
N LEU A 96 -2.53 -0.31 0.02
CA LEU A 96 -1.18 0.18 0.30
C LEU A 96 -0.17 -0.57 -0.56
N HIS A 97 0.42 0.11 -1.53
CA HIS A 97 1.44 -0.43 -2.45
C HIS A 97 2.82 -0.16 -1.89
N THR A 98 3.62 -1.19 -1.63
CA THR A 98 4.96 -1.00 -1.03
C THR A 98 6.09 -1.73 -1.75
N ASP A 99 5.75 -2.79 -2.49
CA ASP A 99 6.68 -3.57 -3.31
C ASP A 99 6.02 -3.98 -4.63
N TYR A 100 5.28 -3.07 -5.27
CA TYR A 100 4.70 -3.37 -6.58
C TYR A 100 5.81 -3.69 -7.60
N ALA A 101 5.52 -4.49 -8.63
CA ALA A 101 6.50 -4.82 -9.66
C ALA A 101 6.48 -3.83 -10.84
N GLU A 102 7.52 -3.00 -11.01
CA GLU A 102 7.68 -2.17 -12.23
C GLU A 102 8.04 -2.99 -13.46
N ILE A 103 8.92 -3.97 -13.25
CA ILE A 103 9.30 -5.00 -14.21
C ILE A 103 8.92 -6.31 -13.54
N GLU A 104 8.36 -7.24 -14.32
CA GLU A 104 8.00 -8.56 -13.82
C GLU A 104 9.12 -9.09 -12.93
N TYR A 105 8.71 -9.59 -11.78
CA TYR A 105 9.54 -10.23 -10.79
C TYR A 105 10.51 -9.33 -9.97
N VAL A 106 10.64 -8.03 -10.22
CA VAL A 106 11.47 -7.15 -9.36
C VAL A 106 10.72 -6.69 -8.10
N GLY A 107 9.40 -6.93 -8.02
CA GLY A 107 8.56 -6.81 -6.84
C GLY A 107 7.51 -7.92 -6.79
N PHE A 108 6.78 -8.02 -5.68
CA PHE A 108 5.72 -9.01 -5.49
C PHE A 108 4.30 -8.43 -5.47
N GLY A 109 4.18 -7.10 -5.36
CA GLY A 109 2.92 -6.39 -5.30
C GLY A 109 2.31 -6.10 -6.68
N LEU A 110 0.99 -5.94 -6.69
CA LEU A 110 0.19 -5.48 -7.81
C LEU A 110 0.34 -3.95 -7.92
N LYS A 111 0.59 -3.40 -9.11
CA LYS A 111 0.62 -1.93 -9.30
C LYS A 111 -0.77 -1.33 -9.53
N ASN A 112 -1.72 -2.13 -10.00
CA ASN A 112 -3.02 -1.66 -10.42
C ASN A 112 -3.75 -0.94 -9.28
N LEU A 113 -4.34 0.20 -9.62
CA LEU A 113 -5.24 0.91 -8.72
C LEU A 113 -6.46 0.01 -8.50
N THR A 114 -6.65 -0.48 -7.29
CA THR A 114 -7.70 -1.48 -6.96
C THR A 114 -8.58 -1.07 -5.79
N GLY A 115 -8.26 0.07 -5.15
CA GLY A 115 -9.06 0.66 -4.08
C GLY A 115 -9.86 1.87 -4.54
N ASN A 116 -10.68 2.37 -3.62
CA ASN A 116 -11.15 3.75 -3.64
C ASN A 116 -9.96 4.71 -3.49
N ILE A 117 -9.01 4.34 -2.63
CA ILE A 117 -7.76 5.06 -2.44
C ILE A 117 -6.59 4.08 -2.52
N ASP A 118 -5.62 4.36 -3.39
CA ASP A 118 -4.40 3.60 -3.57
C ASP A 118 -3.20 4.46 -3.13
N PHE A 119 -2.55 4.03 -2.05
CA PHE A 119 -1.42 4.70 -1.43
C PHE A 119 -0.08 4.09 -1.89
N PHE A 120 0.90 4.95 -2.20
CA PHE A 120 2.23 4.59 -2.67
C PHE A 120 3.31 5.24 -1.79
N PRO A 121 3.49 4.79 -0.53
CA PRO A 121 4.57 5.27 0.34
C PRO A 121 5.92 5.13 -0.36
N ASN A 122 6.72 6.20 -0.34
CA ASN A 122 8.04 6.27 -0.97
C ASN A 122 8.03 5.85 -2.45
N GLY A 123 6.91 6.05 -3.15
CA GLY A 123 6.72 5.65 -4.54
C GLY A 123 6.30 4.18 -4.73
N GLY A 124 6.02 3.44 -3.66
CA GLY A 124 5.36 2.13 -3.68
C GLY A 124 6.13 0.93 -4.24
N PHE A 125 7.35 1.14 -4.76
CA PHE A 125 8.22 0.07 -5.28
C PHE A 125 9.37 -0.31 -4.35
N GLN A 126 9.98 0.68 -3.69
CA GLN A 126 11.21 0.50 -2.93
C GLN A 126 11.15 1.34 -1.66
N GLN A 127 11.23 0.64 -0.53
CA GLN A 127 11.05 1.28 0.77
C GLN A 127 12.40 1.53 1.45
N PRO A 128 12.52 2.56 2.30
CA PRO A 128 13.75 2.86 3.03
C PRO A 128 14.26 1.64 3.83
N ARG A 129 15.57 1.37 3.78
CA ARG A 129 16.26 0.20 4.40
C ARG A 129 15.85 -1.19 3.92
N CYS A 130 15.08 -1.30 2.84
CA CYS A 130 14.73 -2.60 2.23
C CYS A 130 15.64 -2.94 1.04
N GLU A 131 16.86 -3.45 1.26
CA GLU A 131 17.69 -3.85 0.11
C GLU A 131 17.14 -5.10 -0.61
N LYS A 132 16.85 -4.99 -1.91
CA LYS A 132 16.43 -6.12 -2.76
C LYS A 132 17.61 -7.06 -3.03
N LYS A 133 17.66 -8.22 -2.36
CA LYS A 133 18.69 -9.25 -2.61
C LYS A 133 18.39 -10.01 -3.91
N LYS A 134 19.11 -9.67 -5.00
CA LYS A 134 19.01 -10.30 -6.34
C LYS A 134 19.06 -11.84 -6.35
N ALA A 135 19.76 -12.46 -5.39
CA ALA A 135 19.90 -13.92 -5.30
C ALA A 135 18.62 -14.63 -4.80
N LEU A 136 17.91 -14.07 -3.80
CA LEU A 136 16.68 -14.68 -3.28
C LEU A 136 15.53 -14.54 -4.26
N TYR A 137 15.50 -13.41 -4.94
CA TYR A 137 14.56 -13.13 -6.01
C TYR A 137 14.59 -14.23 -7.12
N ARG A 138 15.79 -14.66 -7.56
CA ARG A 138 15.95 -15.78 -8.51
C ARG A 138 15.44 -17.11 -7.97
N LEU A 139 15.54 -17.33 -6.65
CA LEU A 139 15.09 -18.56 -5.99
C LEU A 139 13.56 -18.66 -5.98
N PHE A 140 12.86 -17.56 -5.67
CA PHE A 140 11.39 -17.52 -5.71
C PHE A 140 10.82 -17.58 -7.12
N LYS A 141 11.49 -16.95 -8.10
CA LYS A 141 11.10 -17.06 -9.52
C LYS A 141 11.00 -18.52 -9.94
N LYS A 142 11.95 -19.35 -9.53
CA LYS A 142 11.93 -20.79 -9.83
C LYS A 142 10.78 -21.52 -9.12
N GLY A 143 10.53 -21.21 -7.84
CA GLY A 143 9.47 -21.86 -7.05
C GLY A 143 8.03 -21.49 -7.48
N PHE A 144 7.78 -20.23 -7.83
CA PHE A 144 6.47 -19.77 -8.29
C PHE A 144 6.15 -20.22 -9.73
N VAL A 145 7.15 -20.24 -10.62
CA VAL A 145 6.97 -20.61 -12.04
C VAL A 145 6.93 -22.13 -12.24
N ASP A 146 7.77 -22.89 -11.52
CA ASP A 146 7.90 -24.33 -11.77
C ASP A 146 6.95 -25.20 -10.92
N GLY A 147 6.13 -24.61 -10.04
CA GLY A 147 5.25 -25.34 -9.11
C GLY A 147 5.98 -26.22 -8.08
N ASN A 148 7.30 -26.31 -8.15
CA ASN A 148 8.15 -27.03 -7.22
C ASN A 148 8.59 -26.10 -6.08
N PHE A 149 7.71 -25.88 -5.12
CA PHE A 149 8.08 -25.31 -3.82
C PHE A 149 8.82 -26.36 -2.96
N GLN A 150 9.89 -26.95 -3.50
CA GLN A 150 10.83 -27.83 -2.78
C GLN A 150 12.02 -27.00 -2.28
N ILE A 151 11.75 -25.82 -1.72
CA ILE A 151 12.73 -25.24 -0.82
C ILE A 151 12.62 -26.11 0.43
N LYS A 152 13.59 -26.99 0.68
CA LYS A 152 13.76 -27.62 2.01
C LYS A 152 13.86 -26.49 3.01
N MET A 153 12.73 -26.15 3.63
CA MET A 153 12.65 -25.14 4.67
C MET A 153 13.26 -25.74 5.93
N THR A 154 14.57 -25.63 6.07
CA THR A 154 15.17 -25.59 7.39
C THR A 154 14.75 -24.27 8.06
N ALA A 155 14.62 -24.25 9.39
CA ALA A 155 14.14 -23.07 10.13
C ALA A 155 14.89 -21.76 9.79
N ALA A 156 16.16 -21.85 9.37
CA ALA A 156 16.96 -20.73 8.89
C ALA A 156 16.46 -20.12 7.55
N ASN A 157 15.89 -20.94 6.66
CA ASN A 157 15.37 -20.50 5.36
C ASN A 157 13.98 -19.88 5.48
N SER A 158 13.15 -20.32 6.44
CA SER A 158 11.88 -19.67 6.73
C SER A 158 12.08 -18.23 7.20
N ILE A 159 13.02 -17.97 8.11
CA ILE A 159 13.34 -16.62 8.60
C ILE A 159 13.84 -15.70 7.46
N THR A 160 14.53 -16.27 6.46
CA THR A 160 15.09 -15.53 5.32
C THR A 160 14.03 -15.22 4.24
N VAL A 161 13.10 -16.15 3.99
CA VAL A 161 11.97 -16.02 3.05
C VAL A 161 10.90 -15.05 3.58
N THR A 162 10.55 -15.16 4.86
CA THR A 162 9.68 -14.19 5.56
C THR A 162 10.37 -12.84 5.74
N GLY A 163 11.70 -12.79 5.63
CA GLY A 163 12.51 -11.57 5.69
C GLY A 163 12.58 -10.76 4.39
N LEU A 164 12.01 -11.26 3.27
CA LEU A 164 12.15 -10.66 1.93
C LEU A 164 10.82 -10.29 1.25
N ILE A 165 9.68 -10.77 1.74
CA ILE A 165 8.37 -10.22 1.38
C ILE A 165 8.18 -8.98 2.27
N SER A 166 8.24 -7.81 1.63
CA SER A 166 8.13 -6.47 2.19
C SER A 166 8.21 -6.38 3.72
N ARG A 167 9.45 -6.25 4.21
CA ARG A 167 9.74 -5.80 5.58
C ARG A 167 9.03 -4.48 5.90
N VAL A 168 8.54 -3.75 4.90
CA VAL A 168 7.88 -2.46 5.08
C VAL A 168 6.36 -2.56 5.05
N THR A 169 5.69 -3.42 4.28
CA THR A 169 4.25 -3.66 4.52
C THR A 169 4.06 -4.25 5.91
N THR A 170 4.90 -5.22 6.30
CA THR A 170 4.80 -5.86 7.62
C THR A 170 5.19 -4.91 8.77
N LYS A 171 6.10 -3.95 8.56
CA LYS A 171 6.47 -2.97 9.61
C LYS A 171 5.58 -1.71 9.64
N LEU A 172 5.03 -1.27 8.50
CA LEU A 172 3.93 -0.31 8.45
C LEU A 172 2.66 -0.91 9.08
N MET A 173 2.44 -2.23 8.92
CA MET A 173 1.42 -3.00 9.63
C MET A 173 1.62 -3.13 11.14
N LEU A 174 2.82 -2.87 11.67
CA LEU A 174 3.08 -2.92 13.11
C LEU A 174 2.78 -1.59 13.81
N PHE A 175 2.12 -0.65 13.13
CA PHE A 175 1.36 0.35 13.85
C PHE A 175 0.25 -0.34 14.61
N LYS A 176 0.48 -0.54 15.91
CA LYS A 176 -0.62 -0.62 16.85
C LYS A 176 -1.48 0.64 16.63
N PRO A 177 -2.82 0.54 16.65
CA PRO A 177 -3.70 1.69 16.69
C PRO A 177 -3.22 2.76 17.70
N ASP A 178 -2.69 2.29 18.83
CA ASP A 178 -2.10 3.09 19.92
C ASP A 178 -0.92 4.01 19.52
N GLN A 179 -0.29 3.80 18.36
CA GLN A 179 0.80 4.65 17.86
C GLN A 179 0.36 5.63 16.76
N LEU A 180 -0.84 5.45 16.19
CA LEU A 180 -1.47 6.40 15.27
C LEU A 180 -2.25 7.45 16.07
N THR A 181 -1.54 8.24 16.88
CA THR A 181 -2.08 9.43 17.54
C THR A 181 -2.10 10.61 16.57
N ASP A 182 -2.76 11.73 16.92
CA ASP A 182 -2.76 12.97 16.12
C ASP A 182 -1.36 13.45 15.70
N ASP A 183 -0.32 13.06 16.45
CA ASP A 183 1.09 13.40 16.18
C ASP A 183 1.73 12.62 15.03
N CYS A 184 1.13 11.52 14.58
CA CYS A 184 1.73 10.58 13.64
C CYS A 184 0.67 10.01 12.67
N GLN A 185 0.27 10.83 11.70
CA GLN A 185 -0.67 10.47 10.65
C GLN A 185 0.03 10.32 9.29
N PHE A 186 -0.44 9.39 8.47
CA PHE A 186 0.02 9.19 7.10
C PHE A 186 -0.95 9.88 6.14
N ILE A 187 -0.56 11.04 5.63
CA ILE A 187 -1.35 11.83 4.69
C ILE A 187 -0.78 11.62 3.30
N GLY A 188 -1.54 10.93 2.44
CA GLY A 188 -1.22 10.77 1.03
C GLY A 188 -1.74 11.95 0.20
N TYR A 189 -0.89 12.45 -0.70
CA TYR A 189 -1.21 13.52 -1.64
C TYR A 189 -1.46 12.93 -3.02
N ALA A 190 -2.61 13.25 -3.61
CA ALA A 190 -2.93 12.93 -4.98
C ALA A 190 -1.90 13.57 -5.93
N CYS A 191 -1.25 12.78 -6.77
CA CYS A 191 -0.26 13.29 -7.70
C CYS A 191 -0.18 12.42 -8.97
N GLY A 192 0.23 13.03 -10.09
CA GLY A 192 0.33 12.31 -11.38
C GLY A 192 1.47 11.31 -11.44
N SER A 193 2.52 11.48 -10.62
CA SER A 193 3.58 10.49 -10.43
C SER A 193 4.37 10.74 -9.14
N HIS A 194 5.10 9.72 -8.69
CA HIS A 194 6.04 9.86 -7.57
C HIS A 194 7.09 10.95 -7.83
N GLN A 195 7.53 11.14 -9.08
CA GLN A 195 8.54 12.15 -9.41
C GLN A 195 8.00 13.57 -9.31
N GLU A 196 6.75 13.80 -9.70
CA GLU A 196 6.08 15.10 -9.52
C GLU A 196 5.87 15.41 -8.03
N PHE A 197 5.49 14.40 -7.25
CA PHE A 197 5.39 14.51 -5.80
C PHE A 197 6.73 14.91 -5.16
N LEU A 198 7.84 14.24 -5.54
CA LEU A 198 9.19 14.59 -5.05
C LEU A 198 9.66 15.99 -5.47
N ARG A 199 9.14 16.53 -6.58
CA ARG A 199 9.41 17.91 -7.04
C ARG A 199 8.57 18.95 -6.31
N GLY A 200 7.65 18.55 -5.42
CA GLY A 200 6.78 19.47 -4.69
C GLY A 200 5.66 20.06 -5.53
N LEU A 201 5.26 19.38 -6.62
CA LEU A 201 4.16 19.84 -7.48
C LEU A 201 2.76 19.55 -6.88
N CYS A 202 2.70 18.63 -5.91
CA CYS A 202 1.46 18.18 -5.25
C CYS A 202 1.61 18.40 -3.74
N THR A 203 1.39 19.64 -3.28
CA THR A 203 1.67 20.05 -1.89
C THR A 203 0.44 20.54 -1.12
N ASP A 204 -0.70 20.72 -1.78
CA ASP A 204 -1.97 21.13 -1.17
C ASP A 204 -3.01 20.01 -1.26
N CYS A 205 -3.92 19.98 -0.28
CA CYS A 205 -5.03 19.03 -0.25
C CYS A 205 -6.26 19.51 -1.06
N GLY A 206 -6.17 20.65 -1.74
CA GLY A 206 -7.34 21.36 -2.28
C GLY A 206 -8.14 22.08 -1.19
N GLU A 207 -9.02 22.99 -1.59
CA GLU A 207 -9.89 23.75 -0.66
C GLU A 207 -10.88 22.85 0.07
N ASP A 208 -11.30 21.75 -0.56
CA ASP A 208 -12.23 20.74 -0.06
C ASP A 208 -11.54 19.51 0.55
N GLY A 209 -10.20 19.49 0.60
CA GLY A 209 -9.44 18.34 1.08
C GLY A 209 -9.43 17.13 0.13
N SER A 210 -10.03 17.22 -1.06
CA SER A 210 -10.21 16.09 -1.99
C SER A 210 -8.90 15.52 -2.55
N LYS A 211 -7.82 16.32 -2.56
CA LYS A 211 -6.50 15.88 -3.04
C LYS A 211 -5.68 15.16 -1.98
N CYS A 212 -6.17 15.03 -0.75
CA CYS A 212 -5.50 14.26 0.30
C CYS A 212 -6.36 13.11 0.79
N ALA A 213 -5.69 12.07 1.28
CA ALA A 213 -6.33 10.96 1.95
C ALA A 213 -5.47 10.52 3.14
N ILE A 214 -6.12 10.17 4.25
CA ILE A 214 -5.44 9.67 5.44
C ILE A 214 -5.42 8.15 5.37
N TYR A 215 -4.21 7.56 5.35
CA TYR A 215 -4.07 6.12 5.50
C TYR A 215 -4.30 5.76 6.97
N SER A 216 -5.42 5.10 7.24
CA SER A 216 -5.87 4.83 8.61
C SER A 216 -5.60 3.40 9.07
N GLY A 217 -5.44 2.44 8.15
CA GLY A 217 -5.04 1.05 8.41
C GLY A 217 -6.00 0.25 9.29
N PHE A 218 -6.14 0.65 10.55
CA PHE A 218 -6.96 0.06 11.62
C PHE A 218 -7.99 1.01 12.23
N GLY A 219 -7.87 2.33 12.00
CA GLY A 219 -8.76 3.34 12.61
C GLY A 219 -10.01 3.62 11.78
N GLU A 220 -11.11 4.01 12.43
CA GLU A 220 -12.27 4.63 11.78
C GLU A 220 -11.87 6.02 11.27
N SER A 221 -11.37 6.12 10.04
CA SER A 221 -11.16 7.43 9.43
C SER A 221 -12.52 8.02 9.07
N GLN A 222 -12.89 9.05 9.84
CA GLN A 222 -14.17 9.70 10.06
C GLN A 222 -14.87 10.36 8.85
N GLN A 223 -14.52 10.03 7.61
CA GLN A 223 -15.19 10.54 6.41
C GLN A 223 -15.24 9.49 5.31
N ILE A 224 -15.84 8.33 5.61
CA ILE A 224 -16.42 7.46 4.58
C ILE A 224 -17.75 8.11 4.16
N GLN A 225 -17.67 9.31 3.59
CA GLN A 225 -18.80 9.96 2.95
C GLN A 225 -18.64 9.78 1.44
N GLU A 226 -19.79 9.66 0.76
CA GLU A 226 -19.98 9.39 -0.68
C GLU A 226 -19.01 10.15 -1.61
N GLU A 227 -18.45 11.27 -1.15
CA GLU A 227 -17.36 12.02 -1.78
C GLU A 227 -16.17 11.17 -2.19
N VAL A 228 -15.71 10.21 -1.38
CA VAL A 228 -14.53 9.38 -1.72
C VAL A 228 -14.81 8.41 -2.86
N GLN A 229 -16.05 7.92 -2.99
CA GLN A 229 -16.44 7.04 -4.09
C GLN A 229 -16.48 7.78 -5.44
N ASN A 230 -16.71 9.09 -5.42
CA ASN A 230 -16.76 9.95 -6.60
C ASN A 230 -15.40 10.56 -6.97
N ARG A 231 -14.34 10.32 -6.19
CA ARG A 231 -13.00 10.82 -6.52
C ARG A 231 -12.46 10.12 -7.77
N PRO A 232 -11.72 10.85 -8.63
CA PRO A 232 -11.04 10.24 -9.75
C PRO A 232 -10.03 9.21 -9.23
N LYS A 233 -9.90 8.10 -9.97
CA LYS A 233 -8.95 7.06 -9.65
C LYS A 233 -7.53 7.60 -9.87
N GLN A 234 -6.76 7.73 -8.79
CA GLN A 234 -5.45 8.38 -8.81
C GLN A 234 -4.53 7.80 -7.72
N GLU A 235 -3.24 8.09 -7.86
CA GLU A 235 -2.19 7.63 -6.96
C GLU A 235 -1.98 8.65 -5.83
N TYR A 236 -1.94 8.17 -4.58
CA TYR A 236 -1.69 8.99 -3.41
C TYR A 236 -0.29 8.70 -2.85
N TYR A 237 0.54 9.73 -2.77
CA TYR A 237 1.94 9.60 -2.37
C TYR A 237 2.22 10.23 -1.02
N PHE A 238 3.07 9.57 -0.23
CA PHE A 238 3.67 10.13 0.97
C PHE A 238 5.05 9.50 1.20
N GLN A 239 5.89 10.12 2.03
CA GLN A 239 7.17 9.54 2.42
C GLN A 239 7.09 8.95 3.81
N THR A 240 7.92 7.94 4.07
CA THR A 240 8.11 7.38 5.40
C THR A 240 9.58 7.41 5.80
N LYS A 241 9.83 7.48 7.11
CA LYS A 241 11.19 7.35 7.64
C LYS A 241 11.68 5.91 7.47
N GLN A 242 12.98 5.73 7.66
CA GLN A 242 13.61 4.40 7.71
C GLN A 242 13.44 3.69 9.07
N ASP A 243 13.04 4.42 10.10
CA ASP A 243 12.91 3.97 11.49
C ASP A 243 11.55 4.36 12.08
N PRO A 244 11.01 3.60 13.06
CA PRO A 244 9.79 3.96 13.77
C PRO A 244 9.92 5.37 14.39
N PRO A 245 8.82 6.15 14.45
CA PRO A 245 7.46 5.76 14.08
C PRO A 245 7.17 5.86 12.57
N TYR A 246 8.14 5.93 11.66
CA TYR A 246 7.93 5.95 10.20
C TYR A 246 7.13 7.14 9.63
N CYS A 247 6.28 7.83 10.38
CA CYS A 247 5.54 8.99 9.91
C CYS A 247 6.45 10.15 9.58
N PHE A 248 6.04 10.88 8.55
CA PHE A 248 6.70 12.05 8.02
C PHE A 248 5.64 13.15 7.88
N HIS A 249 5.96 14.34 8.38
CA HIS A 249 5.11 15.52 8.18
C HIS A 249 5.61 16.26 6.94
N HIS A 250 4.73 16.40 5.95
CA HIS A 250 5.06 17.06 4.69
C HIS A 250 4.80 18.57 4.80
N TYR A 251 5.83 19.38 4.51
CA TYR A 251 5.75 20.83 4.50
C TYR A 251 6.06 21.37 3.09
N GLY A 252 5.14 22.15 2.52
CA GLY A 252 5.37 22.93 1.31
C GLY A 252 5.94 24.30 1.66
N ILE A 253 7.13 24.63 1.15
CA ILE A 253 7.78 25.92 1.45
C ILE A 253 8.13 26.60 0.14
N ARG A 254 7.56 27.80 -0.06
CA ARG A 254 7.78 28.63 -1.25
C ARG A 254 8.65 29.82 -0.89
N PHE A 255 9.82 29.90 -1.52
CA PHE A 255 10.70 31.07 -1.42
C PHE A 255 10.40 32.01 -2.59
N THR A 256 10.16 33.28 -2.28
CA THR A 256 10.10 34.35 -3.28
C THR A 256 11.32 35.24 -3.05
N ALA A 257 12.11 35.48 -4.10
CA ALA A 257 13.26 36.36 -4.04
C ALA A 257 13.07 37.50 -5.05
N GLU A 258 13.33 38.73 -4.60
CA GLU A 258 13.26 39.93 -5.42
C GLU A 258 14.69 40.47 -5.67
N ASN A 259 14.92 41.15 -6.80
CA ASN A 259 16.22 41.75 -7.17
C ASN A 259 17.40 40.76 -7.29
N VAL A 260 17.19 39.67 -8.02
CA VAL A 260 18.16 38.57 -8.17
C VAL A 260 19.13 38.80 -9.34
N GLU A 261 19.93 39.87 -9.32
CA GLU A 261 20.85 40.18 -10.44
C GLU A 261 22.16 39.36 -10.43
N ARG A 262 22.49 38.66 -9.33
CA ARG A 262 23.83 38.06 -9.13
C ARG A 262 23.90 36.71 -8.40
N LEU A 263 22.84 35.92 -8.32
CA LEU A 263 22.97 34.58 -7.72
C LEU A 263 23.58 33.60 -8.71
N ARG A 264 24.89 33.34 -8.58
CA ARG A 264 25.59 32.33 -9.39
C ARG A 264 25.43 30.93 -8.82
N PHE A 265 25.58 30.75 -7.50
CA PHE A 265 25.26 29.52 -6.74
C PHE A 265 25.09 29.88 -5.26
N PHE A 266 24.05 29.38 -4.59
CA PHE A 266 23.91 29.49 -3.12
C PHE A 266 23.36 28.20 -2.53
N SER A 267 23.83 27.86 -1.33
CA SER A 267 23.21 26.85 -0.48
C SER A 267 22.50 27.55 0.68
N TYR A 268 21.39 26.99 1.13
CA TYR A 268 20.64 27.48 2.26
C TYR A 268 20.43 26.38 3.29
N LYS A 269 20.39 26.80 4.55
CA LYS A 269 19.92 25.99 5.68
C LYS A 269 18.58 26.56 6.12
N LEU A 270 17.55 25.74 6.02
CA LEU A 270 16.22 26.06 6.52
C LEU A 270 16.03 25.39 7.88
N VAL A 271 15.58 26.16 8.87
CA VAL A 271 15.18 25.61 10.17
C VAL A 271 13.77 26.07 10.47
N ILE A 272 12.87 25.11 10.69
CA ILE A 272 11.47 25.35 11.06
C ILE A 272 11.36 25.07 12.55
N TYR A 273 10.90 26.06 13.32
CA TYR A 273 10.64 25.90 14.75
C TYR A 273 9.13 25.75 14.96
N GLY A 274 8.71 24.60 15.48
CA GLY A 274 7.34 24.34 15.89
C GLY A 274 7.21 24.30 17.42
N SER A 275 5.98 24.31 17.91
CA SER A 275 5.67 24.18 19.35
C SER A 275 6.01 22.80 19.91
N LYS A 276 6.14 21.77 19.05
CA LYS A 276 6.47 20.39 19.44
C LYS A 276 7.94 20.03 19.17
N ASP A 277 8.50 20.48 18.06
CA ASP A 277 9.88 20.15 17.64
C ASP A 277 10.41 21.17 16.62
N SER A 278 11.71 21.11 16.32
CA SER A 278 12.36 21.88 15.26
C SER A 278 12.97 20.99 14.18
N ILE A 279 12.84 21.38 12.92
CA ILE A 279 13.32 20.61 11.76
C ILE A 279 14.36 21.44 11.01
N SER A 280 15.52 20.85 10.71
CA SER A 280 16.56 21.48 9.89
C SER A 280 16.73 20.76 8.56
N TYR A 281 16.73 21.52 7.47
CA TYR A 281 17.05 21.06 6.12
C TYR A 281 18.25 21.84 5.58
N ASN A 282 19.18 21.15 4.92
CA ASN A 282 20.29 21.78 4.20
C ASN A 282 20.13 21.47 2.72
N SER A 283 20.10 22.50 1.87
CA SER A 283 20.14 22.29 0.43
C SER A 283 21.50 21.68 0.05
N LYS A 284 21.49 20.49 -0.55
CA LYS A 284 22.69 19.96 -1.21
C LYS A 284 22.79 20.58 -2.60
N LEU A 285 23.95 21.16 -2.89
CA LEU A 285 24.36 21.58 -4.25
C LEU A 285 24.57 20.34 -5.13
#